data_AF-A0A2M8PLU2-F1
#
_entry.id   AF-A0A2M8PLU2-F1
#
_cell.length_a   1.000
_cell.length_b   1.000
_cell.length_c   1.000
_cell.angle_alpha   90.00
_cell.angle_beta   90.00
_cell.angle_gamma   90.00
#
_symmetry.space_group_name_H-M   'P 1'
#
loop_
_entity.id
_entity.type
_entity.pdbx_description
1 polymer ?
#
loop_
_entity_poly.entity_id
_entity_poly.type
_entity_poly.pdbx_seq_one_letter_code
_entity_poly.pdbx_strand_id
1 'polypeptide(L)'
;TVTGFSARGYFWIVIIALVPQLIGHSSFNFAVKYVPATIVGIFTQLEPIISATIAFILFQEMPLVQQIIGSVIVLAGVILASIGQSRR
;
A
#
# COMPACT_ATOMS: atom_id res chain seq x y z
N THR A 1 -5.47 24.11 -12.24
CA THR A 1 -5.79 23.86 -13.67
C THR A 1 -5.14 22.56 -14.08
N VAL A 2 -5.89 21.64 -14.70
CA VAL A 2 -5.36 20.33 -15.10
C VAL A 2 -4.40 20.45 -16.29
N THR A 3 -4.42 21.59 -16.99
CA THR A 3 -3.53 21.99 -18.08
C THR A 3 -2.41 22.88 -17.53
N GLY A 4 -1.17 22.41 -17.57
CA GLY A 4 0.01 23.14 -17.06
C GLY A 4 1.22 22.28 -16.73
N PHE A 5 1.09 20.95 -16.75
CA PHE A 5 2.21 20.02 -16.55
C PHE A 5 2.97 19.74 -17.85
N SER A 6 4.22 19.28 -17.75
CA SER A 6 5.00 18.86 -18.91
C SER A 6 4.41 17.60 -19.55
N ALA A 7 4.64 17.39 -20.85
CA ALA A 7 4.19 16.17 -21.56
C ALA A 7 4.68 14.88 -20.87
N ARG A 8 5.89 14.91 -20.29
CA ARG A 8 6.44 13.81 -19.48
C ARG A 8 5.66 13.59 -18.18
N GLY A 9 5.16 14.64 -17.55
CA GLY A 9 4.33 14.54 -16.35
C GLY A 9 3.01 13.81 -16.65
N TYR A 10 2.31 14.20 -17.71
CA TYR A 10 1.10 13.48 -18.14
C TYR A 10 1.37 12.03 -18.49
N PHE A 11 2.49 11.74 -19.15
CA PHE A 11 2.90 10.37 -19.47
C PHE A 11 3.02 9.50 -18.21
N TRP A 12 3.72 9.97 -17.17
CA TRP A 12 3.85 9.22 -15.91
C TRP A 12 2.52 9.05 -15.18
N ILE A 13 1.65 10.07 -15.18
CA ILE A 13 0.31 9.96 -14.60
C ILE A 13 -0.49 8.85 -15.28
N VAL A 14 -0.48 8.81 -16.62
CA VAL A 14 -1.17 7.77 -17.38
C VAL A 14 -0.61 6.39 -17.06
N ILE A 15 0.72 6.24 -16.97
CA ILE A 15 1.34 4.96 -16.61
C ILE A 15 0.92 4.51 -15.21
N ILE A 16 0.98 5.38 -14.21
CA ILE A 16 0.60 5.03 -12.83
C ILE A 16 -0.89 4.66 -12.77
N ALA A 17 -1.75 5.40 -13.47
CA ALA A 17 -3.18 5.12 -13.52
C ALA A 17 -3.52 3.80 -14.24
N LEU A 18 -2.79 3.44 -15.29
CA LEU A 18 -3.09 2.24 -16.08
C LEU A 18 -2.39 0.99 -15.57
N VAL A 19 -1.19 1.11 -15.00
CA VAL A 19 -0.36 -0.03 -14.65
C VAL A 19 -0.57 -0.40 -13.17
N PRO A 20 0.07 0.24 -12.18
CA PRO A 20 -0.05 -0.19 -10.79
C PRO A 20 -1.47 -0.05 -10.26
N GLN A 21 -2.22 0.99 -10.66
CA GLN A 21 -3.58 1.20 -10.16
C GLN A 21 -4.54 0.12 -10.68
N LEU A 22 -4.59 -0.09 -12.01
CA LEU A 22 -5.49 -1.07 -12.60
C LEU A 22 -5.10 -2.49 -12.19
N ILE A 23 -3.82 -2.84 -12.23
CA ILE A 23 -3.32 -4.17 -11.86
C ILE A 23 -3.55 -4.42 -10.37
N GLY A 24 -3.22 -3.46 -9.51
CA GLY A 24 -3.39 -3.57 -8.06
C GLY A 24 -4.85 -3.80 -7.69
N HIS A 25 -5.76 -2.91 -8.12
CA HIS A 25 -7.18 -3.05 -7.80
C HIS A 25 -7.83 -4.28 -8.44
N SER A 26 -7.45 -4.65 -9.67
CA SER A 26 -7.97 -5.87 -10.31
C SER A 26 -7.50 -7.13 -9.57
N SER A 27 -6.25 -7.15 -9.12
CA SER A 27 -5.70 -8.25 -8.33
C SER A 27 -6.38 -8.37 -6.97
N PHE A 28 -6.67 -7.23 -6.31
CA PHE A 28 -7.45 -7.23 -5.07
C PHE A 28 -8.86 -7.79 -5.30
N ASN A 29 -9.57 -7.32 -6.33
CA ASN A 29 -10.90 -7.82 -6.66
C ASN A 29 -10.89 -9.32 -6.99
N PHE A 30 -9.85 -9.79 -7.67
CA PHE A 30 -9.64 -11.21 -7.92
C PHE A 30 -9.39 -12.00 -6.62
N ALA A 31 -8.54 -11.49 -5.72
CA ALA A 31 -8.19 -12.16 -4.46
C ALA A 31 -9.41 -12.35 -3.55
N VAL A 32 -10.34 -11.37 -3.51
CA VAL A 32 -11.58 -11.46 -2.71
C VAL A 32 -12.48 -12.63 -3.14
N LYS A 33 -12.35 -13.12 -4.38
CA LYS A 33 -13.08 -14.31 -4.85
C LYS A 33 -12.61 -15.60 -4.16
N TYR A 34 -11.37 -15.64 -3.67
CA TYR A 34 -10.74 -16.85 -3.09
C TYR A 34 -10.45 -16.71 -1.59
N VAL A 35 -10.33 -15.48 -1.09
CA VAL A 35 -9.97 -15.17 0.30
C VAL A 35 -10.97 -14.15 0.85
N PRO A 36 -11.40 -14.25 2.12
CA PRO A 36 -12.33 -13.29 2.70
C PRO A 36 -11.84 -11.85 2.53
N ALA A 37 -12.75 -10.94 2.14
CA ALA A 37 -12.44 -9.52 1.89
C ALA A 37 -11.71 -8.85 3.06
N THR A 38 -11.99 -9.28 4.30
CA THR A 38 -11.33 -8.73 5.46
C THR A 38 -9.87 -9.13 5.57
N ILE A 39 -9.51 -10.38 5.25
CA ILE A 39 -8.11 -10.81 5.21
C ILE A 39 -7.37 -10.06 4.10
N VAL A 40 -7.99 -9.91 2.93
CA VAL A 40 -7.43 -9.14 1.81
C VAL A 40 -7.15 -7.69 2.23
N GLY A 41 -8.11 -7.02 2.89
CA GLY A 41 -7.94 -5.65 3.37
C GLY A 41 -6.86 -5.49 4.45
N ILE A 42 -6.74 -6.47 5.36
CA ILE A 42 -5.66 -6.51 6.36
C ILE A 42 -4.30 -6.60 5.67
N PHE A 43 -4.18 -7.42 4.62
CA PHE A 43 -2.96 -7.51 3.82
C PHE A 43 -2.63 -6.20 3.10
N THR A 44 -3.63 -5.47 2.58
CA THR A 44 -3.41 -4.16 1.95
C THR A 44 -2.78 -3.15 2.92
N GLN A 45 -3.17 -3.20 4.20
CA GLN A 45 -2.58 -2.34 5.23
C GLN A 45 -1.10 -2.63 5.55
N LEU A 46 -0.52 -3.70 5.00
CA LEU A 46 0.92 -3.97 5.09
C LEU A 46 1.74 -3.16 4.07
N GLU A 47 1.09 -2.58 3.04
CA GLU A 47 1.74 -1.77 2.01
C GLU A 47 2.65 -0.66 2.59
N PRO A 48 2.26 0.14 3.60
CA PRO A 48 3.12 1.19 4.13
C PRO A 48 4.42 0.65 4.74
N ILE A 49 4.36 -0.52 5.37
CA ILE A 49 5.53 -1.17 6.01
C ILE A 49 6.47 -1.72 4.93
N ILE A 50 5.89 -2.39 3.92
CA ILE A 50 6.65 -2.91 2.78
C ILE A 50 7.29 -1.75 2.01
N SER A 51 6.53 -0.70 1.74
CA SER A 51 6.98 0.52 1.05
C SER A 51 8.13 1.20 1.81
N ALA A 52 7.99 1.41 3.12
CA ALA A 52 9.04 1.98 3.95
C ALA A 52 10.32 1.11 3.98
N THR A 53 10.15 -0.21 4.02
CA THR A 53 11.28 -1.16 4.01
C THR A 53 12.00 -1.14 2.66
N ILE A 54 11.26 -1.17 1.55
CA ILE A 54 11.83 -1.07 0.20
C ILE A 54 12.52 0.28 0.01
N ALA A 55 11.92 1.37 0.50
CA ALA A 55 12.50 2.70 0.38
C ALA A 55 13.83 2.82 1.12
N PHE A 56 13.91 2.28 2.35
CA PHE A 56 15.15 2.19 3.11
C PHE A 56 16.24 1.40 2.34
N ILE A 57 15.89 0.27 1.73
CA ILE A 57 16.84 -0.57 0.99
C ILE A 57 17.30 0.09 -0.31
N LEU A 58 16.36 0.60 -1.12
CA LEU A 58 16.64 1.10 -2.48
C LEU A 58 17.18 2.53 -2.49
N PHE A 59 16.64 3.41 -1.64
CA PHE A 59 17.00 4.84 -1.64
C PHE A 59 17.96 5.19 -0.50
N GLN A 60 18.28 4.25 0.40
CA GLN A 60 19.16 4.46 1.57
C GLN A 60 18.67 5.60 2.47
N GLU A 61 17.38 5.94 2.41
CA GLU A 61 16.77 6.96 3.25
C GLU A 61 16.52 6.39 4.64
N MET A 62 17.23 6.92 5.65
CA MET A 62 16.98 6.53 7.03
C MET A 62 15.60 7.03 7.47
N PRO A 63 14.68 6.13 7.89
CA PRO A 63 13.37 6.54 8.35
C PRO A 63 13.50 7.40 9.59
N LEU A 64 12.79 8.53 9.59
CA LEU A 64 12.68 9.41 10.74
C LEU A 64 12.03 8.64 11.90
N VAL A 65 12.37 9.03 13.14
CA VAL A 65 11.79 8.43 14.35
C VAL A 65 10.25 8.42 14.31
N GLN A 66 9.65 9.48 13.75
CA GLN A 66 8.20 9.59 13.57
C GLN A 66 7.63 8.52 12.62
N GLN A 67 8.36 8.20 11.53
CA GLN A 67 7.96 7.15 10.58
C GLN A 67 8.05 5.77 11.22
N ILE A 68 9.06 5.55 12.06
CA ILE A 68 9.20 4.29 12.83
C ILE A 68 8.01 4.12 13.78
N ILE A 69 7.67 5.17 14.56
CA ILE A 69 6.53 5.15 15.49
C ILE A 69 5.22 4.88 14.72
N GLY A 70 5.00 5.59 13.61
CA GLY A 70 3.82 5.39 12.77
C GLY A 70 3.73 3.96 12.23
N SER A 71 4.85 3.39 11.78
CA SER A 71 4.91 2.02 11.26
C SER A 71 4.58 0.98 12.35
N VAL A 72 5.08 1.18 13.57
CA VAL A 72 4.76 0.32 14.73
C VAL A 72 3.28 0.39 15.08
N ILE A 73 2.68 1.58 15.09
CA ILE A 73 1.25 1.76 15.37
C ILE A 73 0.39 1.06 14.31
N VAL A 74 0.72 1.22 13.03
CA VAL A 74 0.02 0.53 11.92
C VAL A 74 0.16 -0.98 12.05
N LEU A 75 1.36 -1.50 12.28
CA LEU A 75 1.61 -2.93 12.51
C LEU A 75 0.76 -3.48 13.65
N ALA A 76 0.74 -2.78 14.80
CA ALA A 76 -0.05 -3.18 15.95
C ALA A 76 -1.55 -3.22 15.61
N GLY A 77 -2.07 -2.20 14.91
CA GLY A 77 -3.46 -2.15 14.46
C GLY A 77 -3.82 -3.31 13.52
N VAL A 78 -2.95 -3.62 12.55
CA VAL A 78 -3.12 -4.74 11.61
C VAL A 78 -3.12 -6.08 12.34
N ILE A 79 -2.20 -6.29 13.29
CA ILE A 79 -2.13 -7.51 14.10
C ILE A 79 -3.40 -7.68 14.93
N LEU A 80 -3.84 -6.63 15.62
CA LEU A 80 -5.06 -6.67 16.44
C LEU A 80 -6.30 -6.96 15.60
N ALA A 81 -6.45 -6.31 14.44
CA ALA A 81 -7.54 -6.56 13.51
C ALA A 81 -7.53 -8.01 12.99
N SER A 82 -6.36 -8.53 12.64
CA SER A 82 -6.18 -9.92 12.17
C SER A 82 -6.54 -10.95 13.23
N ILE A 83 -6.09 -10.77 14.47
CA ILE A 83 -6.42 -11.66 15.59
C ILE A 83 -7.92 -11.59 15.92
N GLY A 84 -8.51 -10.40 15.93
CA GLY A 84 -9.96 -10.22 16.14
C GLY A 84 -10.79 -10.90 15.07
N GLN A 85 -10.33 -10.90 13.82
CA GLN A 85 -10.98 -11.57 12.69
C GLN A 85 -10.92 -13.09 12.80
N SER A 86 -9.77 -13.66 13.18
CA SER A 86 -9.58 -15.12 13.30
C SER A 86 -10.45 -15.76 14.39
N ARG A 87 -11.05 -14.95 15.28
CA ARG A 87 -11.94 -15.41 16.36
C ARG A 87 -13.44 -15.34 16.00
N ARG A 88 -13.80 -14.83 14.82
CA ARG A 88 -15.17 -14.82 14.29
C ARG A 88 -15.33 -15.85 13.19
#